data_AF-A0A3N5QK13-F1
#
_entry.id   AF-A0A3N5QK13-F1
#
_cell.length_a   1.000
_cell.length_b   1.000
_cell.length_c   1.000
_cell.angle_alpha   90.00
_cell.angle_beta   90.00
_cell.angle_gamma   90.00
#
_symmetry.space_group_name_H-M   'P 1'
#
loop_
_entity.id
_entity.type
_entity.pdbx_description
1 polymer ?
#
loop_
_entity_poly.entity_id
_entity_poly.type
_entity_poly.pdbx_seq_one_letter_code
_entity_poly.pdbx_strand_id
1 'polypeptide(L)'
;MKITTLYSTYLKSRINSSSFSYNIYSFIYGLIGFLSFFSVIILGKLYRYTFNYTDFISIEDLDLILSAIGFVMVFLYKRFEHK
;
A
#
# COMPACT_ATOMS: atom_id res chain seq x y z
N MET A 1 -46.04 -6.12 -15.21
CA MET A 1 -45.42 -5.79 -13.91
C MET A 1 -44.42 -6.89 -13.50
N LYS A 2 -43.34 -7.07 -14.26
CA LYS A 2 -42.30 -8.13 -14.07
C LYS A 2 -40.91 -7.69 -14.52
N ILE A 3 -40.85 -6.68 -15.39
CA ILE A 3 -39.61 -6.11 -15.94
C ILE A 3 -38.91 -5.24 -14.91
N THR A 4 -39.68 -4.48 -14.11
CA THR A 4 -39.16 -3.64 -13.02
C THR A 4 -38.50 -4.46 -11.90
N THR A 5 -39.04 -5.63 -11.59
CA THR A 5 -38.48 -6.51 -10.55
C THR A 5 -37.14 -7.10 -11.00
N LEU A 6 -37.04 -7.60 -12.23
CA LEU A 6 -35.78 -8.14 -12.77
C LEU A 6 -34.64 -7.10 -12.80
N TYR A 7 -34.96 -5.86 -13.17
CA TYR A 7 -33.99 -4.77 -13.22
C TYR A 7 -33.45 -4.43 -11.83
N SER A 8 -34.32 -4.41 -10.81
CA SER A 8 -33.92 -4.19 -9.42
C SER A 8 -33.04 -5.32 -8.87
N THR A 9 -33.30 -6.57 -9.24
CA THR A 9 -32.49 -7.73 -8.84
C THR A 9 -31.09 -7.69 -9.48
N TYR A 10 -31.01 -7.29 -10.75
CA TYR A 10 -29.73 -7.18 -11.47
C TYR A 10 -28.86 -6.06 -10.90
N LEU A 11 -29.44 -4.89 -10.60
CA LEU A 11 -28.72 -3.79 -9.95
C LEU A 11 -28.25 -4.18 -8.54
N LYS A 12 -29.09 -4.86 -7.76
CA LYS A 12 -28.72 -5.32 -6.41
C LYS A 12 -27.60 -6.36 -6.42
N SER A 13 -27.57 -7.24 -7.43
CA SER A 13 -26.47 -8.18 -7.66
C SER A 13 -25.16 -7.48 -8.01
N ARG A 14 -25.20 -6.42 -8.84
CA ARG A 14 -24.02 -5.67 -9.27
C ARG A 14 -23.42 -4.81 -8.16
N ILE A 15 -24.24 -4.33 -7.23
CA ILE A 15 -23.78 -3.55 -6.07
C ILE A 15 -23.13 -4.48 -5.01
N ASN A 16 -23.58 -5.73 -4.92
CA ASN A 16 -23.09 -6.68 -3.91
C ASN A 16 -21.74 -7.34 -4.26
N SER A 17 -21.22 -7.14 -5.48
CA SER A 17 -19.93 -7.69 -5.91
C SER A 17 -18.73 -6.76 -5.68
N SER A 18 -18.95 -5.52 -5.23
CA SER A 18 -17.86 -4.62 -4.81
C SER A 18 -17.53 -4.78 -3.32
N SER A 19 -17.62 -6.00 -2.78
CA SER A 19 -17.11 -6.23 -1.43
C SER A 19 -15.60 -6.02 -1.48
N PHE A 20 -15.13 -5.03 -0.73
CA PHE A 20 -13.72 -4.78 -0.51
C PHE A 20 -13.22 -5.93 0.36
N SER A 21 -12.98 -7.10 -0.23
CA SER A 21 -12.49 -8.25 0.53
C SER A 21 -11.12 -7.85 1.09
N TYR A 22 -10.99 -8.06 2.39
CA TYR A 22 -9.77 -7.70 3.10
C TYR A 22 -8.69 -8.71 2.72
N ASN A 23 -7.90 -8.39 1.70
CA ASN A 23 -6.82 -9.26 1.26
C ASN A 23 -5.62 -9.10 2.19
N ILE A 24 -5.57 -9.93 3.24
CA ILE A 24 -4.50 -9.92 4.24
C ILE A 24 -3.12 -10.18 3.59
N TYR A 25 -3.09 -10.96 2.50
CA TYR A 25 -1.87 -11.25 1.76
C TYR A 25 -1.33 -9.96 1.15
N SER A 26 -2.14 -9.21 0.38
CA SER A 26 -1.73 -7.91 -0.18
C SER A 26 -1.26 -6.94 0.91
N PHE A 27 -1.90 -6.96 2.09
CA PHE A 27 -1.50 -6.14 3.23
C PHE A 27 -0.10 -6.49 3.76
N ILE A 28 0.20 -7.78 3.96
CA ILE A 28 1.53 -8.24 4.41
C ILE A 28 2.61 -7.85 3.40
N TYR A 29 2.35 -8.00 2.11
CA TYR A 29 3.30 -7.57 1.08
C TYR A 29 3.48 -6.05 1.04
N GLY A 30 2.41 -5.28 1.28
CA GLY A 30 2.51 -3.85 1.51
C GLY A 30 3.48 -3.54 2.67
N LEU A 31 3.34 -4.22 3.82
CA LEU A 31 4.25 -4.05 4.96
C LEU A 31 5.71 -4.39 4.62
N ILE A 32 5.93 -5.43 3.82
CA ILE A 32 7.27 -5.75 3.31
C ILE A 32 7.80 -4.59 2.44
N GLY A 33 6.97 -4.03 1.56
CA GLY A 33 7.31 -2.87 0.73
C GLY A 33 7.70 -1.64 1.57
N PHE A 34 6.92 -1.35 2.62
CA PHE A 34 7.22 -0.30 3.59
C PHE A 34 8.62 -0.47 4.20
N LEU A 35 8.86 -1.65 4.79
CA LEU A 35 10.10 -1.97 5.49
C LEU A 35 11.32 -1.93 4.56
N SER A 36 11.18 -2.42 3.32
CA SER A 36 12.24 -2.36 2.32
C SER A 36 12.62 -0.93 1.99
N PHE A 37 11.65 -0.05 1.73
CA PHE A 37 11.92 1.36 1.46
C PHE A 37 12.51 2.07 2.68
N PHE A 38 11.98 1.81 3.87
CA PHE A 38 12.48 2.39 5.10
C PHE A 38 13.94 1.99 5.36
N SER A 39 14.28 0.72 5.11
CA SER A 39 15.65 0.20 5.22
C SER A 39 16.61 0.93 4.27
N VAL A 40 16.22 1.14 3.01
CA VAL A 40 17.04 1.89 2.03
C VAL A 40 17.29 3.33 2.50
N ILE A 41 16.26 4.00 3.05
CA ILE A 41 16.40 5.37 3.56
C ILE A 41 17.36 5.41 4.75
N ILE A 42 17.20 4.50 5.72
CA ILE A 42 18.10 4.39 6.88
C ILE A 42 19.53 4.15 6.41
N LEU A 43 19.76 3.21 5.49
CA LEU A 43 21.09 2.93 4.96
C LEU A 43 21.70 4.15 4.26
N GLY A 44 20.90 4.90 3.50
CA GLY A 44 21.34 6.15 2.86
C GLY A 44 21.75 7.22 3.88
N LYS A 45 20.97 7.39 4.96
CA LYS A 45 21.31 8.33 6.04
C LYS A 45 22.54 7.87 6.84
N LEU A 46 22.64 6.58 7.10
CA LEU A 46 23.79 5.99 7.79
C LEU A 46 25.07 6.15 6.97
N TYR A 47 25.01 5.95 5.65
CA TYR A 47 26.10 6.25 4.74
C TYR A 47 26.51 7.73 4.82
N ARG A 48 25.56 8.67 4.71
CA ARG A 48 25.88 10.11 4.80
C ARG A 48 26.56 10.49 6.13
N TYR A 49 26.11 9.89 7.23
CA TYR A 49 26.73 10.04 8.54
C TYR A 49 28.16 9.48 8.57
N THR A 50 28.38 8.26 8.05
CA THR A 50 29.72 7.64 8.01
C THR A 50 30.74 8.46 7.21
N PHE A 51 30.30 9.15 6.16
CA PHE A 51 31.18 10.02 5.34
C PHE A 51 31.25 11.47 5.84
N ASN A 52 30.82 11.75 7.08
CA ASN A 52 30.85 13.07 7.72
C ASN A 52 30.12 14.17 6.93
N TYR A 53 29.11 13.82 6.13
CA TYR A 53 28.27 14.82 5.46
C TYR A 53 27.23 15.45 6.40
N THR A 54 26.95 14.80 7.53
CA THR A 54 25.94 15.21 8.52
C THR A 54 26.38 14.75 9.90
N ASP A 55 26.21 15.59 10.91
CA ASP A 55 26.66 15.30 12.29
C ASP A 55 25.70 14.38 13.07
N PHE A 56 24.46 14.21 12.60
CA PHE A 56 23.45 13.41 13.26
C PHE A 56 22.52 12.72 12.25
N ILE A 57 21.93 11.60 12.66
CA ILE A 57 20.89 10.87 11.91
C ILE A 57 19.54 11.25 12.49
N SER A 58 18.73 11.99 11.73
CA SER A 58 17.32 12.25 12.02
C SER A 58 16.42 11.39 11.12
N ILE A 59 15.29 10.94 11.65
CA ILE A 59 14.18 10.42 10.85
C ILE A 59 13.17 11.56 10.71
N GLU A 60 12.84 11.91 9.48
CA GLU A 60 11.94 13.02 9.15
C GLU A 60 10.60 12.49 8.64
N ASP A 61 9.57 13.33 8.70
CA ASP A 61 8.23 12.97 8.20
C ASP A 61 8.26 12.57 6.72
N LEU A 62 9.15 13.18 5.93
CA LEU A 62 9.36 12.83 4.53
C LEU A 62 9.85 11.39 4.36
N ASP A 63 10.69 10.88 5.26
CA ASP A 63 11.17 9.48 5.19
C ASP A 63 10.01 8.51 5.43
N LEU A 64 9.14 8.84 6.39
CA LEU A 64 7.95 8.06 6.71
C LEU A 64 6.96 8.05 5.54
N ILE A 65 6.71 9.22 4.93
CA ILE A 65 5.85 9.35 3.75
C ILE A 65 6.42 8.55 2.58
N LEU A 66 7.73 8.63 2.35
CA LEU A 66 8.38 7.91 1.25
C LEU A 66 8.29 6.38 1.44
N SER A 67 8.46 5.92 2.68
CA SER A 67 8.26 4.51 3.03
C SER A 67 6.79 4.08 2.91
N ALA A 68 5.84 4.95 3.29
CA ALA A 68 4.40 4.71 3.11
C ALA A 68 4.00 4.60 1.63
N ILE A 69 4.66 5.33 0.72
CA ILE A 69 4.48 5.15 -0.72
C ILE A 69 4.90 3.74 -1.14
N GLY A 70 6.01 3.22 -0.60
CA GLY A 70 6.43 1.83 -0.80
C GLY A 70 5.38 0.81 -0.36
N PHE A 71 4.73 1.06 0.80
CA PHE A 71 3.58 0.25 1.24
C PHE A 71 2.46 0.25 0.19
N VAL A 72 2.01 1.44 -0.21
CA VAL A 72 0.85 1.60 -1.11
C VAL A 72 1.13 0.95 -2.46
N MET A 73 2.32 1.14 -3.02
CA MET A 73 2.70 0.57 -4.32
C MET A 73 2.66 -0.96 -4.29
N VAL A 74 3.30 -1.59 -3.30
CA VAL A 74 3.35 -3.05 -3.22
C VAL A 74 1.99 -3.64 -2.84
N PHE A 75 1.25 -2.99 -1.95
CA PHE A 75 -0.11 -3.37 -1.58
C PHE A 75 -1.03 -3.39 -2.81
N LEU A 76 -1.05 -2.31 -3.59
CA LEU A 76 -1.89 -2.20 -4.78
C LEU A 76 -1.45 -3.21 -5.85
N TYR A 77 -0.15 -3.33 -6.10
CA TYR A 77 0.39 -4.31 -7.03
C TYR A 77 -0.09 -5.73 -6.70
N LYS A 78 0.12 -6.18 -5.46
CA LYS A 78 -0.32 -7.51 -5.02
C LYS A 78 -1.82 -7.68 -4.96
N ARG A 79 -2.57 -6.59 -4.78
CA ARG A 79 -4.02 -6.64 -4.82
C ARG A 79 -4.55 -6.82 -6.24
N PHE A 80 -3.94 -6.19 -7.23
CA PHE A 80 -4.35 -6.32 -8.62
C PHE A 80 -3.91 -7.64 -9.25
N GLU A 81 -2.80 -8.23 -8.79
CA GLU A 81 -2.35 -9.56 -9.23
C GLU A 81 -3.36 -10.68 -8.89
N HIS A 82 -4.14 -10.52 -7.82
CA HIS A 82 -5.10 -11.53 -7.33
C HIS A 82 -6.57 -11.23 -7.67
N LYS A 83 -6.85 -10.31 -8.62
CA LYS A 83 -8.20 -10.07 -9.17
C LYS A 83 -8.36 -10.74 -10.53
#